data_AF-A0A358QPE9-F1
#
_entry.id   AF-A0A358QPE9-F1
#
_cell.length_a   1.000
_cell.length_b   1.000
_cell.length_c   1.000
_cell.angle_alpha   90.00
_cell.angle_beta   90.00
_cell.angle_gamma   90.00
#
_symmetry.space_group_name_H-M   'P 1'
#
loop_
_entity.id
_entity.type
_entity.pdbx_description
1 polymer ?
#
loop_
_entity_poly.entity_id
_entity_poly.type
_entity_poly.pdbx_seq_one_letter_code
_entity_poly.pdbx_strand_id
1 'polypeptide(L)'
;MTEAPTPLPPPPLPARVEPDRLRELDPASLDAEADRLAAVERATRTSMAPYERQLREIRARREEVATERRRRERADRHSARVAVREMAGSTELPSLAAALLAEPSPLPDDRPLAAVRAFLASGGEVGFGYPSRPGSVGFTDGRQLRNAASWGEARRLYADGWEPGAPGANGVRGVRVHLSGTRVERVVGLEEVLVDLR
;
A
#
# COMPACT_ATOMS: atom_id res chain seq x y z
N MET A 1 23.62 18.46 6.78
CA MET A 1 22.49 18.55 5.82
C MET A 1 23.08 18.98 4.50
N THR A 2 23.24 18.05 3.56
CA THR A 2 23.75 18.37 2.24
C THR A 2 22.66 19.14 1.50
N GLU A 3 22.91 20.41 1.21
CA GLU A 3 22.02 21.26 0.43
C GLU A 3 21.81 20.59 -0.93
N ALA A 4 20.57 20.20 -1.23
CA ALA A 4 20.28 19.57 -2.51
C ALA A 4 20.52 20.64 -3.60
N PRO A 5 21.29 20.32 -4.66
CA PRO A 5 21.59 21.31 -5.70
C PRO A 5 20.29 21.86 -6.28
N THR A 6 20.23 23.18 -6.42
CA THR A 6 19.08 23.89 -7.01
C THR A 6 18.74 23.27 -8.36
N PRO A 7 17.51 22.75 -8.56
CA PRO A 7 17.15 22.12 -9.81
C PRO A 7 17.23 23.14 -10.95
N LEU A 8 17.96 22.78 -12.00
CA LEU A 8 18.05 23.59 -13.21
C LEU A 8 16.69 23.60 -13.91
N PRO A 9 16.24 24.75 -14.45
CA PRO A 9 15.02 24.80 -15.23
C PRO A 9 15.15 23.88 -16.47
N PRO A 10 14.03 23.35 -16.99
CA PRO A 10 14.06 22.62 -18.25
C PRO A 10 14.56 23.54 -19.37
N PRO A 11 15.26 23.00 -20.39
CA PRO A 11 15.61 23.77 -21.57
C PRO A 11 14.32 24.28 -22.26
N PRO A 12 14.40 25.40 -23.01
CA PRO A 12 13.25 25.89 -23.75
C PRO A 12 12.81 24.88 -24.81
N LEU A 13 11.50 24.89 -25.12
CA LEU A 13 10.97 24.12 -26.24
C LEU A 13 11.67 24.56 -27.53
N PRO A 14 12.26 23.65 -28.31
CA PRO A 14 12.91 24.00 -29.56
C PRO A 14 11.88 24.51 -30.56
N ALA A 15 12.30 25.42 -31.44
CA ALA A 15 11.46 25.88 -32.54
C ALA A 15 10.99 24.67 -33.37
N ARG A 16 9.71 24.68 -33.72
CA ARG A 16 9.08 23.67 -34.57
C ARG A 16 9.62 23.84 -36.00
N VAL A 17 10.05 22.75 -36.62
CA VAL A 17 10.23 22.69 -38.06
C VAL A 17 8.86 22.41 -38.69
N GLU A 18 8.42 23.27 -39.60
CA GLU A 18 7.12 23.11 -40.24
C GLU A 18 7.06 21.84 -41.10
N PRO A 19 5.91 21.14 -41.17
CA PRO A 19 5.80 19.87 -41.87
C PRO A 19 6.23 19.90 -43.34
N ASP A 20 5.95 20.99 -44.05
CA ASP A 20 6.35 21.13 -45.46
C ASP A 20 7.87 21.26 -45.60
N ARG A 21 8.54 21.92 -44.65
CA ARG A 21 10.01 22.00 -44.60
C ARG A 21 10.65 20.65 -44.29
N LEU A 22 10.03 19.83 -43.44
CA LEU A 22 10.50 18.47 -43.15
C LEU A 22 10.54 17.60 -44.41
N ARG A 23 9.61 17.80 -45.35
CA ARG A 23 9.59 17.06 -46.64
C ARG A 23 10.73 17.44 -47.58
N GLU A 24 11.32 18.62 -47.38
CA GLU A 24 12.41 19.15 -48.19
C GLU A 24 13.79 18.75 -47.65
N LEU A 25 13.88 18.20 -46.44
CA LEU A 25 15.13 17.80 -45.81
C LEU A 25 15.68 16.50 -46.41
N ASP A 26 17.01 16.43 -46.54
CA ASP A 26 17.69 15.18 -46.85
C ASP A 26 17.73 14.24 -45.62
N PRO A 27 18.04 12.95 -45.80
CA PRO A 27 18.08 11.98 -44.69
C PRO A 27 19.01 12.40 -43.54
N ALA A 28 20.19 12.95 -43.85
CA ALA A 28 21.15 13.36 -42.83
C ALA A 28 20.63 14.55 -41.99
N SER A 29 19.90 15.47 -42.61
CA SER A 29 19.27 16.60 -41.92
C SER A 29 18.08 16.17 -41.09
N LEU A 30 17.32 15.17 -41.54
CA LEU A 30 16.25 14.55 -40.74
C LEU A 30 16.82 13.86 -39.50
N ASP A 31 17.91 13.11 -39.64
CA ASP A 31 18.60 12.46 -38.53
C ASP A 31 19.14 13.50 -37.52
N ALA A 32 19.76 14.58 -38.02
CA ALA A 32 20.26 15.66 -37.17
C ALA A 32 19.14 16.37 -36.39
N GLU A 33 17.98 16.60 -37.03
CA GLU A 33 16.82 17.19 -36.36
C GLU A 33 16.22 16.23 -35.31
N ALA A 34 16.12 14.94 -35.62
CA ALA A 34 15.68 13.93 -34.66
C ALA A 34 16.62 13.84 -33.44
N ASP A 35 17.94 13.84 -33.68
CA ASP A 35 18.96 13.81 -32.62
C ASP A 35 18.89 15.05 -31.74
N ARG A 36 18.69 16.23 -32.34
CA ARG A 36 18.50 17.50 -31.61
C ARG A 36 17.28 17.43 -30.70
N LEU A 37 16.13 16.98 -31.21
CA LEU A 37 14.91 16.83 -30.42
C LEU A 37 15.10 15.81 -29.29
N ALA A 38 15.73 14.67 -29.57
CA ALA A 38 16.02 13.65 -28.56
C ALA A 38 16.97 14.15 -27.47
N ALA A 39 17.96 14.98 -27.82
CA ALA A 39 18.86 15.61 -26.85
C ALA A 39 18.11 16.58 -25.92
N VAL A 40 17.24 17.42 -26.47
CA VAL A 40 16.42 18.34 -25.67
C VAL A 40 15.45 17.55 -24.78
N GLU A 41 14.82 16.50 -25.29
CA GLU A 41 13.94 15.64 -24.49
C GLU A 41 14.68 15.02 -23.29
N ARG A 42 15.87 14.44 -23.52
CA ARG A 42 16.72 13.88 -22.44
C ARG A 42 17.10 14.95 -21.42
N ALA A 43 17.48 16.14 -21.88
CA ALA A 43 17.83 17.26 -21.00
C ALA A 43 16.61 17.71 -20.16
N THR A 44 15.43 17.84 -20.76
CA THR A 44 14.18 18.13 -20.05
C THR A 44 13.86 17.09 -19.00
N ARG A 45 13.90 15.79 -19.33
CA ARG A 45 13.69 14.72 -18.34
C ARG A 45 14.71 14.79 -17.20
N THR A 46 15.97 15.11 -17.52
CA THR A 46 17.03 15.27 -16.51
C THR A 46 16.74 16.44 -15.57
N SER A 47 16.32 17.59 -16.09
CA SER A 47 15.90 18.75 -15.29
C SER A 47 14.64 18.47 -14.47
N MET A 48 13.73 17.62 -14.97
CA MET A 48 12.51 17.23 -14.27
C MET A 48 12.72 16.19 -13.17
N ALA A 49 13.75 15.34 -13.28
CA ALA A 49 13.99 14.23 -12.37
C ALA A 49 14.06 14.61 -10.87
N PRO A 50 14.67 15.74 -10.45
CA PRO A 50 14.61 16.20 -9.06
C PRO A 50 13.18 16.49 -8.57
N TYR A 51 12.36 17.14 -9.40
CA TYR A 51 10.98 17.45 -9.05
C TYR A 51 10.12 16.18 -8.98
N GLU A 52 10.33 15.22 -9.88
CA GLU A 52 9.66 13.92 -9.81
C GLU A 52 10.05 13.14 -8.54
N ARG A 53 11.32 13.19 -8.13
CA ARG A 53 11.77 12.62 -6.85
C ARG A 53 11.11 13.33 -5.68
N GLN A 54 11.09 14.66 -5.67
CA GLN A 54 10.46 15.45 -4.62
C GLN A 54 8.96 15.17 -4.52
N LEU A 55 8.26 15.07 -5.65
CA LEU A 55 6.84 14.76 -5.71
C LEU A 55 6.54 13.35 -5.16
N ARG A 56 7.37 12.36 -5.51
CA ARG A 56 7.28 11.00 -4.92
C ARG A 56 7.47 11.02 -3.41
N GLU A 57 8.47 11.76 -2.93
CA GLU A 57 8.74 11.89 -1.50
C GLU A 57 7.59 12.59 -0.75
N ILE A 58 7.04 13.68 -1.30
CA ILE A 58 5.88 14.37 -0.73
C ILE A 58 4.68 13.43 -0.63
N ARG A 59 4.42 12.65 -1.69
CA ARG A 59 3.32 11.67 -1.69
C ARG A 59 3.52 10.58 -0.65
N ALA A 60 4.73 10.05 -0.50
CA ALA A 60 5.06 9.07 0.54
C ALA A 60 4.82 9.63 1.95
N ARG A 61 5.32 10.83 2.25
CA ARG A 61 5.12 11.48 3.56
C ARG A 61 3.64 11.77 3.86
N ARG A 62 2.86 12.17 2.86
CA ARG A 62 1.40 12.35 3.02
C ARG A 62 0.72 11.04 3.41
N GLU A 63 1.17 9.93 2.85
CA GLU A 63 0.63 8.62 3.11
C GLU A 63 0.98 8.09 4.50
N GLU A 64 2.21 8.33 4.96
CA GLU A 64 2.63 8.08 6.35
C GLU A 64 1.73 8.83 7.35
N VAL A 65 1.50 10.12 7.12
CA VAL A 65 0.61 10.95 7.96
C VAL A 65 -0.83 10.41 7.95
N ALA A 66 -1.33 9.98 6.79
CA ALA A 66 -2.68 9.40 6.69
C ALA A 66 -2.79 8.06 7.44
N THR A 67 -1.73 7.25 7.44
CA THR A 67 -1.66 5.99 8.21
C THR A 67 -1.64 6.24 9.71
N GLU A 68 -0.86 7.20 10.17
CA GLU A 68 -0.82 7.57 11.59
C GLU A 68 -2.16 8.14 12.09
N ARG A 69 -2.86 8.95 11.28
CA ARG A 69 -4.22 9.42 11.63
C ARG A 69 -5.17 8.23 11.85
N ARG A 70 -5.18 7.28 10.91
CA ARG A 70 -6.01 6.09 10.99
C ARG A 70 -5.62 5.19 12.16
N ARG A 71 -4.33 5.10 12.51
CA ARG A 71 -3.86 4.41 13.72
C ARG A 71 -4.52 4.99 14.97
N ARG A 72 -4.50 6.31 15.14
CA ARG A 72 -5.10 6.99 16.29
C ARG A 72 -6.62 6.77 16.34
N GLU A 73 -7.31 6.97 15.22
CA GLU A 73 -8.74 6.70 15.12
C GLU A 73 -9.10 5.25 15.48
N ARG A 74 -8.24 4.28 15.15
CA ARG A 74 -8.43 2.88 15.55
C ARG A 74 -8.23 2.67 17.04
N ALA A 75 -7.20 3.26 17.64
CA ALA A 75 -6.97 3.19 19.08
C ALA A 75 -8.16 3.76 19.85
N ASP A 76 -8.70 4.89 19.41
CA ASP A 76 -9.88 5.53 19.98
C ASP A 76 -11.14 4.67 19.82
N ARG A 77 -11.34 4.06 18.64
CA ARG A 77 -12.46 3.12 18.41
C ARG A 77 -12.32 1.85 19.22
N HIS A 78 -11.11 1.33 19.39
CA HIS A 78 -10.86 0.13 20.17
C HIS A 78 -11.13 0.37 21.65
N SER A 79 -10.64 1.47 22.22
CA SER A 79 -10.92 1.83 23.62
C SER A 79 -12.41 2.02 23.89
N ALA A 80 -13.13 2.68 22.97
CA ALA A 80 -14.58 2.82 23.05
C ALA A 80 -15.32 1.47 22.98
N ARG A 81 -14.86 0.52 22.16
CA ARG A 81 -15.48 -0.81 22.03
C ARG A 81 -15.22 -1.72 23.22
N VAL A 82 -14.02 -1.70 23.81
CA VAL A 82 -13.72 -2.45 25.04
C VAL A 82 -14.69 -2.05 26.15
N ALA A 83 -14.89 -0.75 26.35
CA ALA A 83 -15.84 -0.23 27.33
C ALA A 83 -17.29 -0.74 27.10
N VAL A 84 -17.73 -0.87 25.85
CA VAL A 84 -19.08 -1.37 25.51
C VAL A 84 -19.19 -2.89 25.63
N ARG A 85 -18.14 -3.65 25.25
CA ARG A 85 -18.20 -5.12 25.22
C ARG A 85 -18.14 -5.72 26.63
N GLU A 86 -17.41 -5.10 27.55
CA GLU A 86 -17.44 -5.43 28.98
C GLU A 86 -18.86 -5.30 29.56
N MET A 87 -19.68 -4.40 29.01
CA MET A 87 -21.08 -4.23 29.41
C MET A 87 -22.04 -5.25 28.77
N ALA A 88 -21.68 -5.87 27.64
CA ALA A 88 -22.63 -6.61 26.78
C ALA A 88 -22.46 -8.14 26.74
N GLY A 89 -21.35 -8.71 27.22
CA GLY A 89 -21.21 -10.15 27.45
C GLY A 89 -21.46 -11.09 26.24
N SER A 90 -21.20 -10.66 24.99
CA SER A 90 -21.52 -11.46 23.80
C SER A 90 -20.41 -12.42 23.36
N THR A 91 -20.81 -13.63 22.94
CA THR A 91 -19.95 -14.73 22.45
C THR A 91 -19.87 -14.75 20.91
N GLU A 92 -19.65 -13.60 20.27
CA GLU A 92 -19.45 -13.52 18.81
C GLU A 92 -17.97 -13.57 18.43
N LEU A 93 -17.64 -14.22 17.30
CA LEU A 93 -16.29 -14.23 16.73
C LEU A 93 -15.76 -12.79 16.63
N PRO A 94 -14.56 -12.49 17.16
CA PRO A 94 -14.01 -11.14 17.06
C PRO A 94 -13.64 -10.82 15.62
N SER A 95 -13.74 -9.53 15.26
CA SER A 95 -13.11 -9.06 14.04
C SER A 95 -11.59 -9.25 14.10
N LEU A 96 -10.93 -9.36 12.95
CA LEU A 96 -9.47 -9.49 12.88
C LEU A 96 -8.79 -8.30 13.56
N ALA A 97 -9.33 -7.09 13.39
CA ALA A 97 -8.83 -5.90 14.10
C ALA A 97 -8.88 -6.07 15.63
N ALA A 98 -9.98 -6.58 16.17
CA ALA A 98 -10.13 -6.81 17.60
C ALA A 98 -9.23 -7.95 18.09
N ALA A 99 -9.14 -9.05 17.34
CA ALA A 99 -8.31 -10.20 17.69
C ALA A 99 -6.81 -9.87 17.69
N LEU A 100 -6.35 -9.01 16.77
CA LEU A 100 -4.94 -8.60 16.73
C LEU A 100 -4.54 -7.70 17.92
N LEU A 101 -5.46 -6.88 18.42
CA LEU A 101 -5.24 -5.97 19.56
C LEU A 101 -5.58 -6.59 20.92
N ALA A 102 -6.23 -7.76 20.93
CA ALA A 102 -6.60 -8.42 22.18
C ALA A 102 -5.34 -8.74 23.02
N GLU A 103 -5.46 -8.47 24.32
CA GLU A 103 -4.48 -8.82 25.34
C GLU A 103 -5.17 -9.62 26.46
N PRO A 104 -4.69 -10.83 26.79
CA PRO A 104 -3.58 -11.56 26.16
C PRO A 104 -3.91 -12.01 24.71
N SER A 105 -2.88 -12.36 23.93
CA SER A 105 -3.06 -12.87 22.56
C SER A 105 -4.01 -14.07 22.55
N PRO A 106 -5.04 -14.07 21.69
CA PRO A 106 -6.00 -15.17 21.64
C PRO A 106 -5.48 -16.40 20.88
N LEU A 107 -4.40 -16.26 20.11
CA LEU A 107 -3.74 -17.35 19.38
C LEU A 107 -2.22 -17.32 19.65
N PRO A 108 -1.51 -18.46 19.55
CA PRO A 108 -0.05 -18.50 19.66
C PRO A 108 0.65 -17.60 18.64
N ASP A 109 1.71 -16.90 19.04
CA ASP A 109 2.42 -15.97 18.15
C ASP A 109 3.06 -16.66 16.94
N ASP A 110 3.48 -17.92 17.09
CA ASP A 110 4.06 -18.74 16.04
C ASP A 110 3.02 -19.40 15.11
N ARG A 111 1.72 -19.28 15.42
CA ARG A 111 0.63 -19.80 14.59
C ARG A 111 0.76 -19.22 13.17
N PRO A 112 0.96 -20.04 12.13
CA PRO A 112 1.01 -19.56 10.76
C PRO A 112 -0.34 -18.95 10.35
N LEU A 113 -0.33 -17.83 9.64
CA LEU A 113 -1.57 -17.21 9.15
C LEU A 113 -2.33 -18.13 8.19
N ALA A 114 -1.63 -19.02 7.47
CA ALA A 114 -2.27 -20.05 6.64
C ALA A 114 -3.15 -21.02 7.46
N ALA A 115 -2.87 -21.18 8.76
CA ALA A 115 -3.60 -22.07 9.65
C ALA A 115 -4.65 -21.33 10.49
N VAL A 116 -4.80 -20.01 10.35
CA VAL A 116 -5.82 -19.23 11.04
C VAL A 116 -7.12 -19.32 10.25
N ARG A 117 -8.19 -19.78 10.90
CA ARG A 117 -9.51 -19.86 10.28
C ARG A 117 -10.19 -18.50 10.37
N ALA A 118 -10.61 -17.99 9.21
CA ALA A 118 -11.22 -16.68 9.10
C ALA A 118 -12.45 -16.70 8.18
N PHE A 119 -13.37 -15.79 8.42
CA PHE A 119 -14.64 -15.70 7.72
C PHE A 119 -14.93 -14.25 7.34
N LEU A 120 -15.65 -14.03 6.24
CA LEU A 120 -16.31 -12.75 6.01
C LEU A 120 -17.55 -12.63 6.89
N ALA A 121 -18.01 -11.40 7.15
CA ALA A 121 -19.29 -11.15 7.83
C ALA A 121 -20.50 -11.84 7.14
N SER A 122 -20.41 -12.14 5.84
CA SER A 122 -21.41 -12.91 5.11
C SER A 122 -21.36 -14.44 5.36
N GLY A 123 -20.45 -14.92 6.22
CA GLY A 123 -20.28 -16.33 6.58
C GLY A 123 -19.35 -17.14 5.69
N GLY A 124 -18.79 -16.56 4.61
CA GLY A 124 -17.87 -17.26 3.72
C GLY A 124 -16.49 -17.42 4.35
N GLU A 125 -15.98 -18.67 4.43
CA GLU A 125 -14.62 -18.95 4.89
C GLU A 125 -13.59 -18.40 3.88
N VAL A 126 -12.53 -17.80 4.42
CA VAL A 126 -11.47 -17.16 3.65
C VAL A 126 -10.09 -17.54 4.15
N GLY A 127 -9.14 -17.62 3.23
CA GLY A 127 -7.71 -17.66 3.53
C GLY A 127 -7.07 -16.28 3.36
N PHE A 128 -6.02 -16.00 4.12
CA PHE A 128 -5.23 -14.77 3.98
C PHE A 128 -4.29 -14.81 2.78
N GLY A 129 -4.14 -13.67 2.11
CA GLY A 129 -3.26 -13.52 0.95
C GLY A 129 -3.85 -14.12 -0.32
N TYR A 130 -2.96 -14.56 -1.22
CA TYR A 130 -3.34 -15.13 -2.51
C TYR A 130 -3.66 -16.62 -2.39
N PRO A 131 -4.58 -17.17 -3.19
CA PRO A 131 -4.86 -18.62 -3.19
C PRO A 131 -3.64 -19.44 -3.65
N SER A 132 -2.78 -18.87 -4.50
CA SER A 132 -1.52 -19.49 -4.95
C SER A 132 -0.39 -19.40 -3.93
N ARG A 133 -0.49 -18.50 -2.94
CA ARG A 133 0.50 -18.29 -1.88
C ARG A 133 -0.22 -17.87 -0.59
N PRO A 134 -0.93 -18.81 0.07
CA PRO A 134 -1.74 -18.50 1.24
C PRO A 134 -0.87 -18.19 2.46
N GLY A 135 -1.47 -17.49 3.43
CA GLY A 135 -0.85 -17.27 4.74
C GLY A 135 0.17 -16.16 4.79
N SER A 136 0.10 -15.19 3.87
CA SER A 136 0.91 -13.97 3.94
C SER A 136 0.01 -12.76 3.82
N VAL A 137 0.12 -11.83 4.77
CA VAL A 137 -0.59 -10.54 4.75
C VAL A 137 0.44 -9.42 4.66
N GLY A 138 0.30 -8.56 3.64
CA GLY A 138 1.09 -7.34 3.52
C GLY A 138 0.59 -6.28 4.49
N PHE A 139 1.51 -5.59 5.14
CA PHE A 139 1.30 -4.45 6.03
C PHE A 139 2.15 -3.27 5.57
N THR A 140 1.61 -2.07 5.66
CA THR A 140 2.30 -0.83 5.28
C THR A 140 2.16 0.26 6.33
N ASP A 141 3.22 1.02 6.54
CA ASP A 141 3.22 2.30 7.28
C ASP A 141 2.91 3.49 6.34
N GLY A 142 2.55 3.21 5.08
CA GLY A 142 2.33 4.18 4.02
C GLY A 142 3.52 4.36 3.08
N ARG A 143 4.73 3.95 3.49
CA ARG A 143 5.96 4.07 2.71
C ARG A 143 6.61 2.71 2.43
N GLN A 144 6.68 1.87 3.44
CA GLN A 144 7.29 0.55 3.40
C GLN A 144 6.21 -0.52 3.33
N LEU A 145 6.60 -1.70 2.86
CA LEU A 145 5.79 -2.92 2.89
C LEU A 145 6.54 -3.97 3.71
N ARG A 146 5.83 -4.61 4.64
CA ARG A 146 6.29 -5.80 5.36
C ARG A 146 5.23 -6.88 5.23
N ASN A 147 5.64 -8.13 5.15
CA ASN A 147 4.70 -9.26 5.11
C ASN A 147 4.74 -9.97 6.46
N ALA A 148 3.57 -10.23 7.03
CA ALA A 148 3.40 -11.15 8.15
C ALA A 148 3.05 -12.53 7.59
N ALA A 149 3.72 -13.57 8.08
CA ALA A 149 3.41 -14.97 7.81
C ALA A 149 2.85 -15.70 9.04
N SER A 150 3.05 -15.12 10.23
CA SER A 150 2.55 -15.62 11.51
C SER A 150 1.60 -14.63 12.20
N TRP A 151 0.81 -15.15 13.14
CA TRP A 151 -0.10 -14.35 13.94
C TRP A 151 0.62 -13.28 14.76
N GLY A 152 1.74 -13.64 15.42
CA GLY A 152 2.54 -12.71 16.22
C GLY A 152 3.22 -11.62 15.39
N GLU A 153 3.64 -11.91 14.15
CA GLU A 153 4.10 -10.87 13.22
C GLU A 153 2.99 -9.89 12.85
N ALA A 154 1.79 -10.41 12.53
CA ALA A 154 0.64 -9.56 12.20
C ALA A 154 0.24 -8.68 13.39
N ARG A 155 0.22 -9.23 14.61
CA ARG A 155 -0.05 -8.47 15.85
C ARG A 155 0.96 -7.35 16.07
N ARG A 156 2.26 -7.67 16.02
CA ARG A 156 3.33 -6.67 16.22
C ARG A 156 3.24 -5.54 15.21
N LEU A 157 3.14 -5.86 13.92
CA LEU A 157 3.01 -4.84 12.87
C LEU A 157 1.77 -3.97 13.10
N TYR A 158 0.64 -4.58 13.43
CA TYR A 158 -0.60 -3.84 13.66
C TYR A 158 -0.55 -2.94 14.91
N ALA A 159 0.03 -3.42 16.01
CA ALA A 159 0.24 -2.65 17.24
C ALA A 159 1.22 -1.49 17.04
N ASP A 160 2.27 -1.70 16.24
CA ASP A 160 3.24 -0.67 15.83
C ASP A 160 2.63 0.39 14.90
N GLY A 161 1.38 0.19 14.45
CA GLY A 161 0.62 1.14 13.65
C GLY A 161 0.64 0.87 12.15
N TRP A 162 1.24 -0.23 11.71
CA TRP A 162 1.17 -0.66 10.31
C TRP A 162 -0.24 -1.13 9.98
N GLU A 163 -0.62 -0.99 8.71
CA GLU A 163 -1.95 -1.36 8.25
C GLU A 163 -1.90 -2.43 7.17
N PRO A 164 -2.84 -3.40 7.15
CA PRO A 164 -2.95 -4.33 6.05
C PRO A 164 -3.13 -3.62 4.71
N GLY A 165 -2.32 -4.03 3.73
CA GLY A 165 -2.32 -3.47 2.40
C GLY A 165 -0.94 -3.29 1.80
N ALA A 166 -0.84 -2.39 0.83
CA ALA A 166 0.37 -2.00 0.14
C ALA A 166 0.51 -0.47 0.06
N PRO A 167 1.74 0.07 0.08
CA PRO A 167 1.99 1.52 0.05
C PRO A 167 1.63 2.16 -1.30
N GLY A 168 1.44 3.50 -1.27
CA GLY A 168 1.28 4.34 -2.45
C GLY A 168 -0.16 4.72 -2.83
N ALA A 169 -0.31 5.66 -3.77
CA ALA A 169 -1.61 6.21 -4.17
C ALA A 169 -2.55 5.19 -4.85
N ASN A 170 -1.98 4.18 -5.50
CA ASN A 170 -2.71 3.03 -6.05
C ASN A 170 -2.58 1.78 -5.15
N GLY A 171 -2.10 1.98 -3.92
CA GLY A 171 -1.92 0.93 -2.93
C GLY A 171 -3.26 0.32 -2.53
N VAL A 172 -3.31 -1.00 -2.45
CA VAL A 172 -4.47 -1.75 -1.98
C VAL A 172 -4.55 -1.57 -0.47
N ARG A 173 -5.66 -1.04 0.05
CA ARG A 173 -5.90 -0.89 1.50
C ARG A 173 -6.85 -1.97 1.99
N GLY A 174 -6.50 -2.59 3.11
CA GLY A 174 -7.26 -3.69 3.68
C GLY A 174 -6.54 -5.02 3.53
N VAL A 175 -7.17 -6.04 4.08
CA VAL A 175 -6.63 -7.39 4.10
C VAL A 175 -7.00 -8.05 2.79
N ARG A 176 -5.98 -8.50 2.06
CA ARG A 176 -6.21 -9.39 0.92
C ARG A 176 -6.58 -10.77 1.45
N VAL A 177 -7.69 -11.28 0.96
CA VAL A 177 -8.23 -12.60 1.27
C VAL A 177 -8.66 -13.31 0.00
N HIS A 178 -8.78 -14.63 0.06
CA HIS A 178 -9.39 -15.43 -0.99
C HIS A 178 -10.46 -16.34 -0.40
N LEU A 179 -11.55 -16.55 -1.14
CA LEU A 179 -12.60 -17.49 -0.72
C LEU A 179 -12.05 -18.92 -0.78
N SER A 180 -12.18 -19.66 0.31
CA SER A 180 -11.67 -21.03 0.44
C SER A 180 -12.20 -21.93 -0.66
N GLY A 181 -11.31 -22.72 -1.27
CA GLY A 181 -11.65 -23.62 -2.38
C GLY A 181 -11.86 -22.93 -3.73
N THR A 182 -11.62 -21.61 -3.84
CA THR A 182 -11.77 -20.85 -5.09
C THR A 182 -10.54 -20.01 -5.41
N ARG A 183 -10.49 -19.44 -6.62
CA ARG A 183 -9.50 -18.41 -7.01
C ARG A 183 -10.02 -16.98 -6.83
N VAL A 184 -11.17 -16.81 -6.19
CA VAL A 184 -11.78 -15.48 -6.02
C VAL A 184 -11.06 -14.74 -4.91
N GLU A 185 -10.46 -13.61 -5.26
CA GLU A 185 -9.75 -12.73 -4.35
C GLU A 185 -10.60 -11.51 -3.99
N ARG A 186 -10.43 -11.01 -2.77
CA ARG A 186 -11.01 -9.76 -2.30
C ARG A 186 -10.01 -9.01 -1.45
N VAL A 187 -10.23 -7.71 -1.34
CA VAL A 187 -9.57 -6.85 -0.38
C VAL A 187 -10.67 -6.25 0.47
N VAL A 188 -10.63 -6.52 1.77
CA VAL A 188 -11.70 -6.16 2.71
C VAL A 188 -11.12 -5.42 3.91
N GLY A 189 -11.96 -4.66 4.61
CA GLY A 189 -11.56 -4.06 5.89
C GLY A 189 -11.27 -5.12 6.94
N LEU A 190 -10.38 -4.83 7.90
CA LEU A 190 -10.09 -5.74 9.02
C LEU A 190 -11.32 -6.04 9.89
N GLU A 191 -12.29 -5.12 9.90
CA GLU A 191 -13.53 -5.27 10.65
C GLU A 191 -14.51 -6.24 10.00
N GLU A 192 -14.36 -6.50 8.69
CA GLU A 192 -15.22 -7.40 7.91
C GLU A 192 -14.75 -8.86 7.96
N VAL A 193 -13.53 -9.09 8.46
CA VAL A 193 -12.95 -10.42 8.66
C VAL A 193 -13.16 -10.81 10.11
N LEU A 194 -13.83 -11.94 10.33
CA LEU A 194 -14.02 -12.57 11.64
C LEU A 194 -13.02 -13.71 11.79
N VAL A 195 -12.45 -13.87 12.98
CA VAL A 195 -11.42 -14.89 13.25
C VAL A 195 -11.95 -15.91 14.25
N ASP A 196 -11.81 -17.19 13.92
CA ASP A 196 -12.04 -18.27 14.88
C ASP A 196 -10.80 -18.42 15.76
N LEU A 197 -11.00 -18.26 17.07
CA LEU A 197 -9.93 -18.27 18.06
C LEU A 197 -9.66 -19.67 18.64
N ARG A 198 -10.24 -20.72 18.05
CA ARG A 198 -10.16 -22.11 18.51
C ARG A 198 -9.10 -22.92 17.74
#